data_AF-A0A6J6DE09-F1
#
_entry.id   AF-A0A6J6DE09-F1
#
_cell.length_a   1.000
_cell.length_b   1.000
_cell.length_c   1.000
_cell.angle_alpha   90.00
_cell.angle_beta   90.00
_cell.angle_gamma   90.00
#
_symmetry.space_group_name_H-M   'P 1'
#
loop_
_entity.id
_entity.type
_entity.pdbx_description
1 polymer ?
#
loop_
_entity_poly.entity_id
_entity_poly.type
_entity_poly.pdbx_seq_one_letter_code
_entity_poly.pdbx_strand_id
1 'polypeptide(L)'
;MGVRLDPSDEYMHELGPESNFNESMYINCFDPDQQVGGWFRIGNRANEGYAEMTVCLYLPPADGAEGRSVGFMYKRPAIDNNDAFDAGGLTWTIVTPFEELKIAYTGKVVLLDEPEQMANPKEAFTNNPYAECEVRLTFTGQGRPSMFGGEPDTPHETPGEEFAKGHYEQLVEAHGTIRVGDREWEIRGCGLRDHSWGPRYWQAPWYYRWLTANVDRDFGFMASRVAKKDGPGTRGGFVWEQGKMHYCDDVSITTETRGEESYHDRITGVLRSSRSDREWKFTGEVMDLIPLRNRRQDPDGNWLMTRISEGMTKWTVESGPYEGKVGYGLSEYLDQIIDGQPVGIDE
;
A
#
# COMPACT_ATOMS: atom_id res chain seq x y z
N MET A 1 11.06 -0.46 22.83
CA MET A 1 9.86 -1.28 23.12
C MET A 1 10.05 -2.61 22.43
N GLY A 2 9.67 -3.72 23.06
CA GLY A 2 9.58 -5.00 22.36
C GLY A 2 8.36 -5.03 21.46
N VAL A 3 8.44 -5.86 20.42
CA VAL A 3 7.38 -6.11 19.45
C VAL A 3 7.21 -7.62 19.36
N ARG A 4 5.98 -8.10 19.49
CA ARG A 4 5.56 -9.50 19.32
C ARG A 4 5.05 -9.70 17.90
N LEU A 5 5.50 -10.76 17.26
CA LEU A 5 4.95 -11.18 15.96
C LEU A 5 4.99 -12.70 15.90
N ASP A 6 3.80 -13.30 15.95
CA ASP A 6 3.56 -14.73 16.00
C ASP A 6 2.86 -15.23 14.72
N PRO A 7 3.04 -16.50 14.31
CA PRO A 7 2.37 -17.05 13.13
C PRO A 7 0.83 -16.92 13.15
N SER A 8 0.22 -16.79 14.33
CA SER A 8 -1.22 -16.55 14.47
C SER A 8 -1.64 -15.19 13.92
N ASP A 9 -0.74 -14.21 13.90
CA ASP A 9 -1.04 -12.84 13.47
C ASP A 9 -1.20 -12.76 11.92
N GLU A 10 -0.95 -13.84 11.19
CA GLU A 10 -1.28 -14.00 9.76
C GLU A 10 -2.77 -14.23 9.51
N TYR A 11 -3.48 -14.69 10.55
CA TYR A 11 -4.90 -14.96 10.50
C TYR A 11 -5.68 -13.81 11.12
N MET A 12 -6.99 -13.98 11.16
CA MET A 12 -7.90 -12.97 11.67
C MET A 12 -7.80 -12.82 13.19
N HIS A 13 -7.86 -11.59 13.67
CA HIS A 13 -7.89 -11.28 15.09
C HIS A 13 -9.33 -11.26 15.62
N GLU A 14 -9.47 -11.57 16.91
CA GLU A 14 -10.76 -11.48 17.60
C GLU A 14 -11.28 -10.03 17.56
N LEU A 15 -12.57 -9.88 17.25
CA LEU A 15 -13.23 -8.59 17.26
C LEU A 15 -13.31 -8.05 18.68
N GLY A 16 -12.67 -6.90 18.90
CA GLY A 16 -12.84 -6.11 20.10
C GLY A 16 -14.16 -5.33 20.12
N PRO A 17 -14.48 -4.65 21.24
CA PRO A 17 -15.69 -3.83 21.38
C PRO A 17 -15.65 -2.53 20.57
N GLU A 18 -14.51 -2.16 20.00
CA GLU A 18 -14.31 -0.89 19.30
C GLU A 18 -15.06 -0.88 17.96
N SER A 19 -15.98 0.07 17.78
CA SER A 19 -16.78 0.16 16.55
C SER A 19 -15.90 0.36 15.31
N ASN A 20 -14.78 1.07 15.44
CA ASN A 20 -13.85 1.38 14.36
C ASN A 20 -12.75 0.31 14.17
N PHE A 21 -12.93 -0.91 14.69
CA PHE A 21 -12.02 -2.02 14.42
C PHE A 21 -11.87 -2.25 12.90
N ASN A 22 -10.63 -2.42 12.46
CA ASN A 22 -10.29 -2.68 11.08
C ASN A 22 -9.24 -3.78 11.02
N GLU A 23 -9.58 -4.93 10.45
CA GLU A 23 -8.58 -5.90 10.01
C GLU A 23 -8.26 -5.58 8.53
N SER A 24 -7.03 -5.18 8.23
CA SER A 24 -6.63 -4.74 6.91
C SER A 24 -5.46 -5.52 6.40
N MET A 25 -5.65 -6.20 5.27
CA MET A 25 -4.58 -6.84 4.54
C MET A 25 -4.43 -6.15 3.19
N TYR A 26 -3.20 -5.73 2.90
CA TYR A 26 -2.77 -5.06 1.67
C TYR A 26 -1.60 -5.84 1.06
N ILE A 27 -1.58 -5.98 -0.26
CA ILE A 27 -0.43 -6.55 -0.97
C ILE A 27 -0.30 -5.93 -2.35
N ASN A 28 0.92 -5.66 -2.77
CA ASN A 28 1.23 -5.24 -4.13
C ASN A 28 2.21 -6.19 -4.82
N CYS A 29 2.29 -6.10 -6.14
CA CYS A 29 3.39 -6.65 -6.94
C CYS A 29 3.47 -5.98 -8.30
N PHE A 30 4.66 -6.00 -8.90
CA PHE A 30 4.88 -5.55 -10.26
C PHE A 30 5.84 -6.48 -11.00
N ASP A 31 5.46 -6.87 -12.22
CA ASP A 31 6.29 -7.61 -13.17
C ASP A 31 7.01 -6.59 -14.08
N PRO A 32 8.34 -6.48 -14.00
CA PRO A 32 9.11 -5.52 -14.80
C PRO A 32 9.25 -5.91 -16.27
N ASP A 33 9.10 -7.18 -16.63
CA ASP A 33 9.25 -7.63 -18.02
C ASP A 33 7.97 -7.35 -18.81
N GLN A 34 6.81 -7.61 -18.20
CA GLN A 34 5.51 -7.35 -18.82
C GLN A 34 4.97 -5.95 -18.51
N GLN A 35 5.58 -5.24 -17.56
CA GLN A 35 5.18 -3.90 -17.13
C GLN A 35 3.74 -3.84 -16.60
N VAL A 36 3.33 -4.90 -15.90
CA VAL A 36 1.99 -5.11 -15.33
C VAL A 36 2.13 -5.36 -13.84
N GLY A 37 1.24 -4.78 -13.05
CA GLY A 37 1.16 -5.09 -11.64
C GLY A 37 -0.08 -4.49 -11.01
N GLY A 38 -0.10 -4.44 -9.69
CA GLY A 38 -1.23 -3.90 -8.96
C GLY A 38 -1.12 -4.07 -7.47
N TRP A 39 -2.14 -3.60 -6.78
CA TRP A 39 -2.33 -3.79 -5.36
C TRP A 39 -3.77 -4.19 -5.04
N PHE A 40 -3.90 -4.92 -3.94
CA PHE A 40 -5.11 -5.59 -3.51
C PHE A 40 -5.28 -5.35 -2.02
N ARG A 41 -6.47 -4.93 -1.62
CA ARG A 41 -6.76 -4.66 -0.21
C ARG A 41 -8.12 -5.19 0.18
N ILE A 42 -8.20 -5.81 1.35
CA ILE A 42 -9.45 -5.96 2.11
C ILE A 42 -9.26 -5.31 3.49
N GLY A 43 -10.21 -4.47 3.88
CA GLY A 43 -10.36 -3.96 5.24
C GLY A 43 -11.69 -4.42 5.84
N ASN A 44 -11.70 -5.44 6.69
CA ASN A 44 -12.91 -5.87 7.40
C ASN A 44 -13.24 -4.87 8.51
N ARG A 45 -14.43 -4.27 8.43
CA ARG A 45 -15.01 -3.37 9.44
C ARG A 45 -16.24 -4.05 10.02
N ALA A 46 -16.03 -5.24 10.57
CA ALA A 46 -17.11 -6.16 10.93
C ALA A 46 -18.08 -5.56 11.97
N ASN A 47 -17.56 -4.79 12.93
CA ASN A 47 -18.39 -4.06 13.91
C ASN A 47 -19.28 -2.97 13.27
N GLU A 48 -18.97 -2.53 12.04
CA GLU A 48 -19.79 -1.62 11.24
C GLU A 48 -20.60 -2.35 10.14
N GLY A 49 -20.46 -3.68 10.03
CA GLY A 49 -21.24 -4.53 9.13
C GLY A 49 -20.80 -4.51 7.66
N TYR A 50 -19.58 -4.07 7.34
CA TYR A 50 -19.07 -4.06 5.96
C TYR A 50 -17.56 -4.29 5.87
N ALA A 51 -17.09 -4.72 4.69
CA ALA A 51 -15.68 -4.68 4.32
C ALA A 51 -15.43 -3.57 3.30
N GLU A 52 -14.18 -3.12 3.20
CA GLU A 52 -13.67 -2.26 2.13
C GLU A 52 -12.77 -3.10 1.24
N MET A 53 -13.18 -3.36 -0.01
CA MET A 53 -12.38 -4.12 -0.96
C MET A 53 -11.90 -3.19 -2.06
N THR A 54 -10.59 -3.25 -2.36
CA THR A 54 -10.00 -2.53 -3.47
C THR A 54 -9.10 -3.43 -4.32
N VAL A 55 -9.20 -3.27 -5.63
CA VAL A 55 -8.27 -3.79 -6.64
C VAL A 55 -7.81 -2.63 -7.50
N CYS A 56 -6.50 -2.44 -7.64
CA CYS A 56 -5.91 -1.47 -8.55
C CYS A 56 -4.82 -2.15 -9.36
N LEU A 57 -4.91 -2.07 -10.68
CA LEU A 57 -3.99 -2.68 -11.63
C LEU A 57 -3.35 -1.60 -12.48
N TYR A 58 -2.03 -1.60 -12.55
CA TYR A 58 -1.25 -0.74 -13.44
C TYR A 58 -0.95 -1.53 -14.70
N LEU A 59 -1.57 -1.14 -15.80
CA LEU A 59 -1.59 -1.90 -17.04
C LEU A 59 -0.66 -1.24 -18.08
N PRO A 60 0.13 -2.04 -18.81
CA PRO A 60 0.90 -1.51 -19.93
C PRO A 60 -0.05 -1.02 -21.02
N PRO A 61 0.45 -0.17 -21.94
CA PRO A 61 -0.35 0.33 -23.04
C PRO A 61 -1.05 -0.82 -23.78
N ALA A 62 -2.31 -0.61 -24.14
CA ALA A 62 -2.99 -1.52 -25.06
C ALA A 62 -2.32 -1.44 -26.44
N ASP A 63 -2.49 -2.46 -27.28
CA ASP A 63 -1.93 -2.45 -28.63
C ASP A 63 -2.39 -1.21 -29.39
N GLY A 64 -1.42 -0.38 -29.80
CA GLY A 64 -1.68 0.88 -30.51
C GLY A 64 -2.08 2.07 -29.63
N ALA A 65 -2.13 1.91 -28.30
CA ALA A 65 -2.26 3.03 -27.36
C ALA A 65 -0.87 3.60 -27.01
N GLU A 66 -0.81 4.92 -26.82
CA GLU A 66 0.45 5.61 -26.46
C GLU A 66 0.74 5.57 -24.95
N GLY A 67 -0.31 5.49 -24.13
CA GLY A 67 -0.24 5.60 -22.68
C GLY A 67 -0.57 4.31 -21.93
N ARG A 68 -0.13 4.25 -20.69
CA ARG A 68 -0.52 3.25 -19.70
C ARG A 68 -1.94 3.53 -19.21
N SER A 69 -2.57 2.55 -18.57
CA SER A 69 -3.91 2.71 -18.00
C SER A 69 -4.00 2.05 -16.63
N VAL A 70 -4.98 2.47 -15.82
CA VAL A 70 -5.26 1.87 -14.52
C VAL A 70 -6.61 1.14 -14.55
N GLY A 71 -6.60 -0.14 -14.18
CA GLY A 71 -7.80 -0.89 -13.87
C GLY A 71 -8.13 -0.75 -12.39
N PHE A 72 -9.25 -0.13 -12.02
CA PHE A 72 -9.60 0.11 -10.62
C PHE A 72 -10.96 -0.48 -10.24
N MET A 73 -11.09 -0.96 -9.01
CA MET A 73 -12.38 -1.31 -8.42
C MET A 73 -12.37 -1.09 -6.91
N TYR A 74 -13.44 -0.48 -6.41
CA TYR A 74 -13.70 -0.35 -4.98
C TYR A 74 -15.12 -0.85 -4.67
N LYS A 75 -15.29 -1.64 -3.61
CA LYS A 75 -16.60 -2.06 -3.11
C LYS A 75 -16.68 -1.97 -1.60
N ARG A 76 -17.90 -1.78 -1.10
CA ARG A 76 -18.27 -1.91 0.31
C ARG A 76 -19.25 -3.06 0.54
N PRO A 77 -18.85 -4.33 0.33
CA PRO A 77 -19.73 -5.47 0.57
C PRO A 77 -20.11 -5.55 2.06
N ALA A 78 -21.34 -5.98 2.34
CA ALA A 78 -21.78 -6.29 3.70
C ALA A 78 -21.09 -7.55 4.21
N ILE A 79 -20.69 -7.54 5.49
CA ILE A 79 -20.15 -8.69 6.22
C ILE A 79 -20.76 -8.68 7.63
N ASP A 80 -20.80 -9.83 8.30
CA ASP A 80 -21.33 -9.97 9.67
C ASP A 80 -20.30 -10.50 10.68
N ASN A 81 -19.07 -10.82 10.22
CA ASN A 81 -18.00 -11.41 11.03
C ASN A 81 -16.61 -10.98 10.52
N ASN A 82 -15.56 -11.46 11.21
CA ASN A 82 -14.14 -11.26 10.84
C ASN A 82 -13.43 -12.60 10.62
N ASP A 83 -14.12 -13.61 10.08
CA ASP A 83 -13.59 -14.99 10.04
C ASP A 83 -12.61 -15.21 8.87
N ALA A 84 -12.67 -14.36 7.83
CA ALA A 84 -11.78 -14.42 6.69
C ALA A 84 -11.67 -13.08 5.94
N PHE A 85 -10.60 -12.95 5.17
CA PHE A 85 -10.48 -11.96 4.09
C PHE A 85 -11.10 -12.50 2.81
N ASP A 86 -12.44 -12.47 2.75
CA ASP A 86 -13.23 -12.90 1.60
C ASP A 86 -14.40 -11.93 1.37
N ALA A 87 -14.18 -10.96 0.48
CA ALA A 87 -15.13 -9.87 0.30
C ALA A 87 -15.07 -9.27 -1.10
N GLY A 88 -16.23 -8.95 -1.68
CA GLY A 88 -16.30 -8.18 -2.92
C GLY A 88 -15.77 -8.87 -4.18
N GLY A 89 -15.48 -10.18 -4.09
CA GLY A 89 -14.87 -11.00 -5.13
C GLY A 89 -13.37 -11.19 -4.96
N LEU A 90 -12.75 -10.60 -3.93
CA LEU A 90 -11.34 -10.81 -3.55
C LEU A 90 -11.29 -11.76 -2.35
N THR A 91 -10.48 -12.81 -2.44
CA THR A 91 -10.28 -13.81 -1.39
C THR A 91 -8.79 -13.96 -1.12
N TRP A 92 -8.42 -14.09 0.15
CA TRP A 92 -7.05 -14.38 0.59
C TRP A 92 -6.97 -15.76 1.24
N THR A 93 -5.86 -16.44 1.04
CA THR A 93 -5.60 -17.74 1.66
C THR A 93 -4.16 -17.78 2.16
N ILE A 94 -3.99 -17.80 3.49
CA ILE A 94 -2.70 -18.10 4.11
C ILE A 94 -2.41 -19.58 3.94
N VAL A 95 -1.31 -19.92 3.25
CA VAL A 95 -0.89 -21.32 3.04
C VAL A 95 0.07 -21.71 4.15
N THR A 96 1.14 -20.92 4.32
CA THR A 96 2.13 -21.09 5.38
C THR A 96 2.46 -19.70 5.94
N PRO A 97 2.19 -19.42 7.23
CA PRO A 97 2.55 -18.16 7.88
C PRO A 97 3.98 -17.70 7.55
N PHE A 98 4.12 -16.42 7.22
CA PHE A 98 5.36 -15.75 6.83
C PHE A 98 6.03 -16.23 5.53
N GLU A 99 5.50 -17.25 4.87
CA GLU A 99 6.15 -17.93 3.76
C GLU A 99 5.33 -17.95 2.48
N GLU A 100 4.04 -18.34 2.53
CA GLU A 100 3.20 -18.44 1.33
C GLU A 100 1.76 -18.01 1.61
N LEU A 101 1.23 -17.16 0.74
CA LEU A 101 -0.19 -16.82 0.68
C LEU A 101 -0.67 -16.75 -0.76
N LYS A 102 -1.98 -16.79 -0.97
CA LYS A 102 -2.63 -16.67 -2.27
C LYS A 102 -3.72 -15.62 -2.22
N ILE A 103 -3.90 -14.93 -3.33
CA ILE A 103 -5.10 -14.13 -3.56
C ILE A 103 -5.80 -14.59 -4.84
N ALA A 104 -7.13 -14.49 -4.83
CA ALA A 104 -7.95 -14.65 -6.02
C ALA A 104 -8.92 -13.47 -6.11
N TYR A 105 -9.04 -12.84 -7.28
CA TYR A 105 -10.08 -11.86 -7.57
C TYR A 105 -10.90 -12.33 -8.76
N THR A 106 -12.22 -12.20 -8.69
CA THR A 106 -13.12 -12.29 -9.85
C THR A 106 -14.15 -11.18 -9.77
N GLY A 107 -14.18 -10.34 -10.79
CA GLY A 107 -15.10 -9.21 -10.84
C GLY A 107 -14.85 -8.33 -12.05
N LYS A 108 -15.17 -7.04 -11.91
CA LYS A 108 -14.90 -6.03 -12.94
C LYS A 108 -13.89 -5.03 -12.42
N VAL A 109 -13.24 -4.32 -13.34
CA VAL A 109 -12.50 -3.09 -13.08
C VAL A 109 -12.98 -2.01 -14.04
N VAL A 110 -13.04 -0.75 -13.57
CA VAL A 110 -13.14 0.40 -14.47
C VAL A 110 -11.75 0.66 -15.07
N LEU A 111 -11.67 0.91 -16.37
CA LEU A 111 -10.42 1.21 -17.07
C LEU A 111 -10.26 2.71 -17.22
N LEU A 112 -9.15 3.24 -16.71
CA LEU A 112 -8.84 4.66 -16.70
C LEU A 112 -7.59 4.91 -17.53
N ASP A 113 -7.74 5.49 -18.72
CA ASP A 113 -6.61 6.02 -19.50
C ASP A 113 -6.07 7.31 -18.86
N GLU A 114 -6.90 8.00 -18.08
CA GLU A 114 -6.54 9.15 -17.24
C GLU A 114 -6.87 8.83 -15.77
N PRO A 115 -5.99 8.12 -15.04
CA PRO A 115 -6.27 7.66 -13.67
C PRO A 115 -6.59 8.79 -12.68
N GLU A 116 -6.12 10.01 -12.95
CA GLU A 116 -6.38 11.20 -12.15
C GLU A 116 -7.86 11.60 -12.09
N GLN A 117 -8.69 11.13 -13.03
CA GLN A 117 -10.15 11.27 -12.96
C GLN A 117 -10.74 10.69 -11.67
N MET A 118 -10.04 9.74 -11.02
CA MET A 118 -10.46 9.15 -9.74
C MET A 118 -10.51 10.17 -8.58
N ALA A 119 -9.96 11.39 -8.74
CA ALA A 119 -10.20 12.50 -7.80
C ALA A 119 -11.70 12.81 -7.66
N ASN A 120 -12.49 12.53 -8.71
CA ASN A 120 -13.94 12.48 -8.69
C ASN A 120 -14.46 11.06 -9.02
N PRO A 121 -14.55 10.15 -8.03
CA PRO A 121 -14.91 8.76 -8.26
C PRO A 121 -16.25 8.58 -8.99
N LYS A 122 -17.23 9.47 -8.72
CA LYS A 122 -18.54 9.39 -9.37
C LYS A 122 -18.40 9.51 -10.89
N GLU A 123 -17.63 10.49 -11.35
CA GLU A 123 -17.38 10.69 -12.79
C GLU A 123 -16.51 9.58 -13.35
N ALA A 124 -15.42 9.22 -12.65
CA ALA A 124 -14.54 8.14 -13.08
C ALA A 124 -15.30 6.82 -13.33
N PHE A 125 -16.14 6.38 -12.39
CA PHE A 125 -16.93 5.15 -12.54
C PHE A 125 -18.10 5.27 -13.54
N THR A 126 -18.56 6.48 -13.86
CA THR A 126 -19.70 6.68 -14.79
C THR A 126 -19.24 6.78 -16.24
N ASN A 127 -18.13 7.47 -16.48
CA ASN A 127 -17.74 7.92 -17.80
C ASN A 127 -16.69 7.01 -18.48
N ASN A 128 -16.19 6.00 -17.75
CA ASN A 128 -15.15 5.09 -18.25
C ASN A 128 -15.68 3.67 -18.45
N PRO A 129 -15.10 2.92 -19.40
CA PRO A 129 -15.50 1.54 -19.66
C PRO A 129 -15.08 0.59 -18.54
N TYR A 130 -15.76 -0.56 -18.48
CA TYR A 130 -15.43 -1.65 -17.55
C TYR A 130 -14.95 -2.86 -18.33
N ALA A 131 -14.05 -3.63 -17.72
CA ALA A 131 -13.65 -4.94 -18.20
C ALA A 131 -13.85 -6.01 -17.11
N GLU A 132 -14.16 -7.23 -17.53
CA GLU A 132 -14.07 -8.40 -16.64
C GLU A 132 -12.61 -8.60 -16.22
N CYS A 133 -12.39 -8.97 -14.97
CA CYS A 133 -11.08 -9.09 -14.37
C CYS A 133 -11.00 -10.36 -13.52
N GLU A 134 -9.91 -11.09 -13.71
CA GLU A 134 -9.55 -12.26 -12.93
C GLU A 134 -8.09 -12.18 -12.52
N VAL A 135 -7.82 -12.36 -11.23
CA VAL A 135 -6.47 -12.37 -10.67
C VAL A 135 -6.30 -13.65 -9.88
N ARG A 136 -5.19 -14.35 -10.09
CA ARG A 136 -4.79 -15.51 -9.31
C ARG A 136 -3.30 -15.43 -9.08
N LEU A 137 -2.91 -14.99 -7.88
CA LEU A 137 -1.50 -14.80 -7.55
C LEU A 137 -1.15 -15.59 -6.29
N THR A 138 0.01 -16.21 -6.32
CA THR A 138 0.68 -16.78 -5.15
C THR A 138 1.85 -15.88 -4.82
N PHE A 139 1.95 -15.54 -3.53
CA PHE A 139 3.02 -14.71 -3.00
C PHE A 139 3.88 -15.54 -2.06
N THR A 140 5.20 -15.38 -2.18
CA THR A 140 6.17 -16.06 -1.32
C THR A 140 7.08 -15.07 -0.62
N GLY A 141 7.14 -15.16 0.71
CA GLY A 141 8.07 -14.43 1.55
C GLY A 141 9.28 -15.28 1.97
N GLN A 142 10.25 -14.67 2.65
CA GLN A 142 11.47 -15.35 3.11
C GLN A 142 11.40 -15.75 4.59
N GLY A 143 10.20 -16.07 5.07
CA GLY A 143 9.93 -16.48 6.45
C GLY A 143 10.11 -15.36 7.48
N ARG A 144 10.04 -15.74 8.76
CA ARG A 144 10.08 -14.82 9.91
C ARG A 144 11.24 -13.80 9.92
N PRO A 145 12.48 -14.12 9.46
CA PRO A 145 13.58 -13.15 9.43
C PRO A 145 13.37 -11.97 8.48
N SER A 146 12.48 -12.11 7.49
CA SER A 146 12.14 -11.07 6.51
C SER A 146 10.96 -10.18 6.92
N MET A 147 10.40 -10.40 8.11
CA MET A 147 9.27 -9.63 8.63
C MET A 147 9.73 -8.38 9.37
N PHE A 148 9.07 -7.26 9.10
CA PHE A 148 9.18 -6.01 9.85
C PHE A 148 7.87 -5.74 10.60
N GLY A 149 7.95 -5.20 11.82
CA GLY A 149 6.76 -4.91 12.63
C GLY A 149 6.27 -6.06 13.51
N GLY A 150 5.05 -5.89 14.02
CA GLY A 150 4.29 -6.74 14.91
C GLY A 150 3.39 -5.92 15.85
N GLU A 151 2.89 -6.56 16.90
CA GLU A 151 2.16 -5.90 17.99
C GLU A 151 3.14 -5.41 19.07
N PRO A 152 3.09 -4.14 19.47
CA PRO A 152 3.93 -3.65 20.55
C PRO A 152 3.50 -4.18 21.92
N ASP A 153 4.49 -4.45 22.78
CA ASP A 153 4.24 -4.92 24.17
C ASP A 153 3.43 -3.92 25.02
N THR A 154 3.37 -2.66 24.62
CA THR A 154 2.64 -1.62 25.34
C THR A 154 1.98 -0.71 24.32
N PRO A 155 0.63 -0.54 24.35
CA PRO A 155 -0.07 0.36 23.45
C PRO A 155 0.52 1.77 23.49
N HIS A 156 0.68 2.39 22.33
CA HIS A 156 1.29 3.72 22.20
C HIS A 156 0.26 4.82 21.88
N GLU A 157 -0.89 4.42 21.35
CA GLU A 157 -1.86 5.33 20.73
C GLU A 157 -2.82 5.89 21.77
N THR A 158 -3.07 7.19 21.69
CA THR A 158 -4.08 7.88 22.50
C THR A 158 -5.47 7.66 21.88
N PRO A 159 -6.55 7.57 22.66
CA PRO A 159 -7.90 7.50 22.10
C PRO A 159 -8.18 8.62 21.08
N GLY A 160 -8.65 8.26 19.88
CA GLY A 160 -8.87 9.17 18.75
C GLY A 160 -7.69 9.34 17.78
N GLU A 161 -6.50 8.84 18.12
CA GLU A 161 -5.30 8.80 17.26
C GLU A 161 -4.98 7.39 16.75
N GLU A 162 -5.94 6.46 16.82
CA GLU A 162 -5.67 5.05 16.54
C GLU A 162 -5.43 4.81 15.05
N PHE A 163 -4.28 4.21 14.73
CA PHE A 163 -3.89 3.85 13.37
C PHE A 163 -3.78 2.34 13.17
N ALA A 164 -3.24 1.61 14.16
CA ALA A 164 -3.34 0.16 14.28
C ALA A 164 -2.88 -0.30 15.68
N LYS A 165 -3.51 -1.35 16.22
CA LYS A 165 -3.03 -2.04 17.43
C LYS A 165 -1.74 -2.81 17.14
N GLY A 166 -1.67 -3.48 15.99
CA GLY A 166 -0.49 -4.15 15.49
C GLY A 166 -0.43 -4.07 13.97
N HIS A 167 0.78 -4.10 13.42
CA HIS A 167 0.97 -4.26 11.98
C HIS A 167 2.30 -4.93 11.67
N TYR A 168 2.39 -5.65 10.56
CA TYR A 168 3.66 -6.10 10.01
C TYR A 168 3.71 -5.88 8.51
N GLU A 169 4.94 -5.88 8.00
CA GLU A 169 5.24 -5.76 6.59
C GLU A 169 6.29 -6.79 6.14
N GLN A 170 6.22 -7.20 4.88
CA GLN A 170 7.16 -8.15 4.28
C GLN A 170 7.30 -7.94 2.77
N LEU A 171 8.54 -7.90 2.27
CA LEU A 171 8.79 -8.02 0.83
C LEU A 171 8.49 -9.45 0.36
N VAL A 172 7.87 -9.56 -0.80
CA VAL A 172 7.37 -10.82 -1.35
C VAL A 172 7.64 -10.91 -2.84
N GLU A 173 7.82 -12.14 -3.33
CA GLU A 173 7.74 -12.45 -4.75
C GLU A 173 6.31 -12.87 -5.10
N ALA A 174 5.87 -12.59 -6.31
CA ALA A 174 4.55 -12.92 -6.82
C ALA A 174 4.66 -13.73 -8.11
N HIS A 175 3.86 -14.80 -8.21
CA HIS A 175 3.67 -15.53 -9.46
C HIS A 175 2.22 -15.91 -9.69
N GLY A 176 1.79 -15.94 -10.95
CA GLY A 176 0.44 -16.36 -11.31
C GLY A 176 -0.08 -15.60 -12.53
N THR A 177 -1.37 -15.26 -12.53
CA THR A 177 -2.01 -14.63 -13.69
C THR A 177 -2.85 -13.42 -13.31
N ILE A 178 -2.79 -12.38 -14.14
CA ILE A 178 -3.75 -11.27 -14.16
C ILE A 178 -4.40 -11.27 -15.54
N ARG A 179 -5.73 -11.22 -15.59
CA ARG A 179 -6.52 -11.11 -16.82
C ARG A 179 -7.49 -9.94 -16.72
N VAL A 180 -7.51 -9.09 -17.74
CA VAL A 180 -8.41 -7.93 -17.86
C VAL A 180 -8.98 -7.88 -19.28
N GLY A 181 -10.28 -8.10 -19.41
CA GLY A 181 -10.93 -8.30 -20.71
C GLY A 181 -10.31 -9.51 -21.43
N ASP A 182 -9.83 -9.26 -22.65
CA ASP A 182 -9.18 -10.25 -23.51
C ASP A 182 -7.65 -10.33 -23.32
N ARG A 183 -7.09 -9.51 -22.41
CA ARG A 183 -5.64 -9.45 -22.14
C ARG A 183 -5.31 -10.27 -20.90
N GLU A 184 -4.27 -11.09 -20.98
CA GLU A 184 -3.79 -11.94 -19.88
C GLU A 184 -2.26 -11.86 -19.80
N TRP A 185 -1.74 -11.86 -18.57
CA TRP A 185 -0.31 -11.81 -18.26
C TRP A 185 0.05 -12.87 -17.22
N GLU A 186 1.17 -13.55 -17.44
CA GLU A 186 1.76 -14.48 -16.48
C GLU A 186 2.74 -13.73 -15.58
N ILE A 187 2.30 -13.29 -14.41
CA ILE A 187 3.07 -12.41 -13.53
C ILE A 187 4.27 -13.15 -12.94
N ARG A 188 5.44 -12.52 -13.01
CA ARG A 188 6.67 -12.85 -12.27
C ARG A 188 7.25 -11.56 -11.71
N GLY A 189 6.81 -11.19 -10.52
CA GLY A 189 7.09 -9.88 -9.94
C GLY A 189 7.54 -9.94 -8.50
N CYS A 190 7.88 -8.77 -7.96
CA CYS A 190 8.10 -8.57 -6.53
C CYS A 190 7.18 -7.46 -6.01
N GLY A 191 7.00 -7.41 -4.71
CA GLY A 191 6.15 -6.42 -4.05
C GLY A 191 6.27 -6.47 -2.53
N LEU A 192 5.28 -5.90 -1.85
CA LEU A 192 5.22 -5.86 -0.40
C LEU A 192 3.79 -6.16 0.07
N ARG A 193 3.67 -6.84 1.20
CA ARG A 193 2.42 -6.98 1.95
C ARG A 193 2.48 -6.28 3.29
N ASP A 194 1.34 -5.74 3.71
CA ASP A 194 1.06 -5.13 5.01
C ASP A 194 -0.18 -5.79 5.60
N HIS A 195 -0.07 -6.30 6.82
CA HIS A 195 -1.22 -6.71 7.61
C HIS A 195 -1.29 -5.83 8.85
N SER A 196 -2.44 -5.20 9.08
CA SER A 196 -2.70 -4.36 10.24
C SER A 196 -4.05 -4.66 10.87
N TRP A 197 -4.13 -4.58 12.20
CA TRP A 197 -5.34 -4.88 12.95
C TRP A 197 -5.57 -3.93 14.11
N GLY A 198 -6.83 -3.80 14.53
CA GLY A 198 -7.25 -2.97 15.65
C GLY A 198 -8.01 -1.71 15.23
N PRO A 199 -8.31 -0.82 16.18
CA PRO A 199 -9.03 0.44 15.91
C PRO A 199 -8.26 1.32 14.92
N ARG A 200 -8.96 1.88 13.92
CA ARG A 200 -8.33 2.72 12.89
C ARG A 200 -9.17 3.91 12.47
N TYR A 201 -8.54 5.08 12.42
CA TYR A 201 -9.02 6.27 11.72
C TYR A 201 -8.01 6.73 10.66
N TRP A 202 -8.46 6.84 9.41
CA TRP A 202 -7.65 7.37 8.29
C TRP A 202 -7.16 8.81 8.50
N GLN A 203 -7.83 9.56 9.38
CA GLN A 203 -7.49 10.94 9.73
C GLN A 203 -6.45 11.06 10.87
N ALA A 204 -6.02 9.95 11.47
CA ALA A 204 -5.07 9.98 12.58
C ALA A 204 -3.69 10.54 12.17
N PRO A 205 -3.11 10.16 11.01
CA PRO A 205 -1.93 10.85 10.49
C PRO A 205 -2.28 12.23 9.94
N TRP A 206 -1.43 13.22 10.18
CA TRP A 206 -1.54 14.52 9.50
C TRP A 206 -1.19 14.39 8.01
N TYR A 207 -0.12 13.66 7.73
CA TYR A 207 0.19 13.10 6.43
C TYR A 207 1.10 11.88 6.61
N TYR A 208 1.20 11.03 5.60
CA TYR A 208 2.33 10.10 5.50
C TYR A 208 2.87 9.96 4.10
N ARG A 209 4.11 9.47 4.03
CA ARG A 209 4.77 8.96 2.84
C ARG A 209 5.13 7.51 3.13
N TRP A 210 4.61 6.58 2.34
CA TRP A 210 4.93 5.18 2.45
C TRP A 210 5.43 4.70 1.10
N LEU A 211 6.71 4.32 1.05
CA LEU A 211 7.44 4.01 -0.17
C LEU A 211 7.89 2.56 -0.09
N THR A 212 7.60 1.80 -1.14
CA THR A 212 8.00 0.39 -1.25
C THR A 212 8.79 0.20 -2.54
N ALA A 213 9.86 -0.56 -2.47
CA ALA A 213 10.70 -0.84 -3.64
C ALA A 213 11.26 -2.25 -3.58
N ASN A 214 11.24 -2.93 -4.72
CA ASN A 214 11.83 -4.26 -4.91
C ASN A 214 12.70 -4.22 -6.16
N VAL A 215 14.00 -4.42 -6.01
CA VAL A 215 14.91 -4.65 -7.15
C VAL A 215 14.79 -6.09 -7.62
N ASP A 216 14.83 -7.01 -6.65
CA ASP A 216 14.64 -8.45 -6.82
C ASP A 216 14.33 -9.08 -5.45
N ARG A 217 14.37 -10.42 -5.38
CA ARG A 217 14.18 -11.18 -4.14
C ARG A 217 15.17 -10.80 -3.03
N ASP A 218 16.39 -10.41 -3.38
CA ASP A 218 17.49 -10.22 -2.43
C ASP A 218 17.73 -8.75 -2.07
N PHE A 219 17.06 -7.82 -2.74
CA PHE A 219 17.15 -6.40 -2.40
C PHE A 219 15.84 -5.63 -2.59
N GLY A 220 15.43 -4.95 -1.51
CA GLY A 220 14.33 -4.00 -1.53
C GLY A 220 14.21 -3.26 -0.21
N PHE A 221 13.26 -2.33 -0.13
CA PHE A 221 13.03 -1.53 1.07
C PHE A 221 11.57 -1.14 1.24
N MET A 222 11.24 -0.80 2.48
CA MET A 222 10.13 0.09 2.78
C MET A 222 10.68 1.31 3.52
N ALA A 223 10.22 2.49 3.13
CA ALA A 223 10.49 3.74 3.80
C ALA A 223 9.17 4.42 4.18
N SER A 224 9.06 4.85 5.43
CA SER A 224 7.85 5.50 5.95
C SER A 224 8.19 6.78 6.70
N ARG A 225 7.40 7.82 6.43
CA ARG A 225 7.35 9.08 7.15
C ARG A 225 5.91 9.32 7.55
N VAL A 226 5.58 9.27 8.83
CA VAL A 226 4.23 9.55 9.35
C VAL A 226 4.28 10.79 10.22
N ALA A 227 3.61 11.86 9.82
CA ALA A 227 3.56 13.09 10.60
C ALA A 227 2.33 13.15 11.51
N LYS A 228 2.51 13.75 12.69
CA LYS A 228 1.41 14.16 13.56
C LYS A 228 1.16 15.66 13.40
N LYS A 229 -0.07 16.11 13.65
CA LYS A 229 -0.43 17.53 13.52
C LYS A 229 0.41 18.42 14.43
N ASP A 230 0.59 17.97 15.69
CA ASP A 230 1.27 18.73 16.74
C ASP A 230 2.60 18.08 17.19
N GLY A 231 3.42 17.57 16.25
CA GLY A 231 4.71 16.99 16.61
C GLY A 231 5.48 16.35 15.47
N PRO A 232 6.69 15.82 15.73
CA PRO A 232 7.58 15.32 14.69
C PRO A 232 7.07 14.03 14.02
N GLY A 233 6.14 13.29 14.62
CA GLY A 233 5.67 11.99 14.11
C GLY A 233 6.77 10.93 14.13
N THR A 234 6.67 9.93 13.25
CA THR A 234 7.66 8.85 13.08
C THR A 234 8.28 8.90 11.68
N ARG A 235 9.47 8.30 11.56
CA ARG A 235 10.17 8.11 10.30
C ARG A 235 11.11 6.91 10.42
N GLY A 236 11.34 6.20 9.33
CA GLY A 236 12.21 5.03 9.29
C GLY A 236 11.72 4.01 8.27
N GLY A 237 11.93 2.74 8.58
CA GLY A 237 11.50 1.62 7.75
C GLY A 237 12.52 0.49 7.80
N PHE A 238 12.75 -0.16 6.68
CA PHE A 238 13.75 -1.21 6.59
C PHE A 238 14.33 -1.37 5.19
N VAL A 239 15.54 -1.93 5.14
CA VAL A 239 16.15 -2.45 3.91
C VAL A 239 16.37 -3.95 4.08
N TRP A 240 15.90 -4.73 3.11
CA TRP A 240 16.25 -6.13 2.97
C TRP A 240 17.43 -6.24 1.99
N GLU A 241 18.50 -6.89 2.42
CA GLU A 241 19.70 -7.08 1.61
C GLU A 241 20.31 -8.46 1.88
N GLN A 242 20.27 -9.34 0.87
CA GLN A 242 20.92 -10.66 0.87
C GLN A 242 20.61 -11.51 2.12
N GLY A 243 19.32 -11.70 2.42
CA GLY A 243 18.90 -12.50 3.58
C GLY A 243 18.96 -11.77 4.92
N LYS A 244 19.31 -10.48 4.93
CA LYS A 244 19.45 -9.68 6.15
C LYS A 244 18.51 -8.48 6.17
N MET A 245 17.78 -8.35 7.28
CA MET A 245 16.98 -7.17 7.59
C MET A 245 17.83 -6.09 8.25
N HIS A 246 17.86 -4.90 7.64
CA HIS A 246 18.42 -3.68 8.18
C HIS A 246 17.29 -2.75 8.64
N TYR A 247 17.12 -2.62 9.95
CA TYR A 247 16.15 -1.69 10.53
C TYR A 247 16.65 -0.25 10.41
N CYS A 248 15.85 0.60 9.78
CA CYS A 248 16.16 2.00 9.58
C CYS A 248 15.36 2.86 10.56
N ASP A 249 16.07 3.72 11.28
CA ASP A 249 15.52 4.61 12.32
C ASP A 249 15.32 6.06 11.82
N ASP A 250 15.68 6.33 10.57
CA ASP A 250 15.44 7.61 9.91
C ASP A 250 15.23 7.43 8.40
N VAL A 251 14.38 8.30 7.85
CA VAL A 251 14.29 8.56 6.41
C VAL A 251 14.16 10.06 6.17
N SER A 252 14.89 10.55 5.17
CA SER A 252 14.68 11.88 4.58
C SER A 252 14.16 11.71 3.16
N ILE A 253 13.04 12.38 2.83
CA ILE A 253 12.37 12.32 1.53
C ILE A 253 12.34 13.75 0.97
N THR A 254 12.48 13.89 -0.35
CA THR A 254 12.26 15.14 -1.07
C THR A 254 11.43 14.82 -2.30
N THR A 255 10.40 15.63 -2.55
CA THR A 255 9.42 15.36 -3.61
C THR A 255 9.35 16.52 -4.59
N GLU A 256 9.50 16.21 -5.87
CA GLU A 256 9.06 17.07 -6.97
C GLU A 256 7.62 16.72 -7.31
N THR A 257 6.77 17.72 -7.45
CA THR A 257 5.34 17.55 -7.72
C THR A 257 4.94 18.07 -9.10
N ARG A 258 3.79 17.58 -9.62
CA ARG A 258 3.20 18.01 -10.89
C ARG A 258 1.71 18.34 -10.75
N GLY A 259 1.22 19.13 -11.71
CA GLY A 259 -0.20 19.54 -11.77
C GLY A 259 -0.56 20.61 -10.73
N GLU A 260 -1.78 21.12 -10.80
CA GLU A 260 -2.29 22.10 -9.83
C GLU A 260 -2.58 21.42 -8.48
N GLU A 261 -2.86 20.13 -8.51
CA GLU A 261 -3.14 19.27 -7.35
C GLU A 261 -1.87 18.89 -6.58
N SER A 262 -0.68 19.19 -7.10
CA SER A 262 0.61 18.85 -6.49
C SER A 262 0.76 17.34 -6.22
N TYR A 263 0.50 16.51 -7.24
CA TYR A 263 0.77 15.08 -7.16
C TYR A 263 2.27 14.81 -7.21
N HIS A 264 2.75 13.83 -6.44
CA HIS A 264 4.17 13.47 -6.43
C HIS A 264 4.59 12.86 -7.78
N ASP A 265 5.77 13.24 -8.26
CA ASP A 265 6.26 12.86 -9.59
C ASP A 265 7.69 12.28 -9.56
N ARG A 266 8.64 13.03 -8.98
CA ARG A 266 10.00 12.53 -8.70
C ARG A 266 10.27 12.55 -7.21
N ILE A 267 10.89 11.47 -6.72
CA ILE A 267 11.18 11.30 -5.30
C ILE A 267 12.67 11.07 -5.12
N THR A 268 13.28 11.73 -4.16
CA THR A 268 14.63 11.40 -3.68
C THR A 268 14.53 11.00 -2.22
N GLY A 269 15.20 9.92 -1.83
CA GLY A 269 15.16 9.44 -0.46
C GLY A 269 16.50 8.93 0.06
N VAL A 270 16.67 9.02 1.37
CA VAL A 270 17.79 8.43 2.11
C VAL A 270 17.25 7.72 3.34
N LEU A 271 17.37 6.39 3.38
CA LEU A 271 17.13 5.56 4.57
C LEU A 271 18.41 5.43 5.37
N ARG A 272 18.34 5.54 6.70
CA ARG A 272 19.51 5.41 7.59
C ARG A 272 19.24 4.41 8.72
N SER A 273 20.27 3.67 9.06
CA SER A 273 20.26 2.73 10.18
C SER A 273 21.43 3.01 11.12
N SER A 274 21.15 3.59 12.29
CA SER A 274 22.19 3.80 13.31
C SER A 274 22.78 2.49 13.83
N ARG A 275 21.97 1.40 13.84
CA ARG A 275 22.39 0.07 14.31
C ARG A 275 23.46 -0.55 13.42
N SER A 276 23.39 -0.34 12.10
CA SER A 276 24.39 -0.84 11.17
C SER A 276 25.39 0.21 10.68
N ASP A 277 25.22 1.48 11.10
CA ASP A 277 25.98 2.64 10.60
C ASP A 277 26.00 2.71 9.07
N ARG A 278 24.80 2.63 8.48
CA ARG A 278 24.60 2.59 7.02
C ARG A 278 23.51 3.54 6.57
N GLU A 279 23.67 4.01 5.34
CA GLU A 279 22.66 4.75 4.60
C GLU A 279 22.44 4.11 3.22
N TRP A 280 21.20 4.22 2.71
CA TRP A 280 20.80 3.81 1.38
C TRP A 280 20.08 4.97 0.70
N LYS A 281 20.57 5.38 -0.46
CA LYS A 281 20.03 6.45 -1.29
C LYS A 281 19.26 5.87 -2.45
N PHE A 282 18.14 6.51 -2.80
CA PHE A 282 17.30 6.10 -3.91
C PHE A 282 16.64 7.31 -4.57
N THR A 283 16.35 7.18 -5.86
CA THR A 283 15.45 8.07 -6.61
C THR A 283 14.26 7.29 -7.13
N GLY A 284 13.12 7.94 -7.28
CA GLY A 284 11.88 7.39 -7.79
C GLY A 284 11.31 8.24 -8.91
N GLU A 285 10.79 7.60 -9.95
CA GLU A 285 10.00 8.20 -11.01
C GLU A 285 8.63 7.53 -11.06
N VAL A 286 7.59 8.31 -10.80
CA VAL A 286 6.20 7.83 -10.78
C VAL A 286 5.75 7.57 -12.21
N MET A 287 5.37 6.33 -12.49
CA MET A 287 4.95 5.86 -13.81
C MET A 287 3.46 6.11 -14.06
N ASP A 288 2.64 5.81 -13.05
CA ASP A 288 1.19 5.93 -13.06
C ASP A 288 0.74 6.36 -11.66
N LEU A 289 -0.18 7.32 -11.56
CA LEU A 289 -0.69 7.78 -10.28
C LEU A 289 -2.22 7.80 -10.29
N ILE A 290 -2.82 7.14 -9.30
CA ILE A 290 -4.26 7.21 -9.07
C ILE A 290 -4.57 7.93 -7.74
N PRO A 291 -5.32 9.04 -7.75
CA PRO A 291 -5.75 9.72 -6.54
C PRO A 291 -7.03 9.09 -6.00
N LEU A 292 -6.99 8.71 -4.74
CA LEU A 292 -8.09 8.20 -3.95
C LEU A 292 -8.43 9.19 -2.82
N ARG A 293 -9.58 8.98 -2.20
CA ARG A 293 -10.00 9.80 -1.07
C ARG A 293 -10.77 9.03 -0.02
N ASN A 294 -10.58 9.42 1.23
CA ASN A 294 -11.45 9.08 2.34
C ASN A 294 -12.18 10.34 2.83
N ARG A 295 -13.44 10.18 3.23
CA ARG A 295 -14.25 11.27 3.79
C ARG A 295 -14.94 10.79 5.05
N ARG A 296 -14.89 11.62 6.09
CA ARG A 296 -15.61 11.40 7.35
C ARG A 296 -16.26 12.70 7.81
N GLN A 297 -17.36 12.59 8.54
CA GLN A 297 -17.85 13.73 9.33
C GLN A 297 -17.25 13.67 10.74
N ASP A 298 -16.84 14.83 11.26
CA ASP A 298 -16.51 14.99 12.67
C ASP A 298 -17.80 15.11 13.53
N PRO A 299 -17.70 15.10 14.87
CA PRO A 299 -18.87 15.25 15.74
C PRO A 299 -19.66 16.56 15.55
N ASP A 300 -19.03 17.60 15.00
CA ASP A 300 -19.64 18.90 14.72
C ASP A 300 -20.29 18.96 13.33
N GLY A 301 -20.18 17.88 12.53
CA GLY A 301 -20.77 17.72 11.21
C GLY A 301 -19.90 18.22 10.05
N ASN A 302 -18.69 18.69 10.31
CA ASN A 302 -17.77 19.14 9.27
C ASN A 302 -17.21 17.95 8.50
N TRP A 303 -16.99 18.12 7.20
CA TRP A 303 -16.38 17.10 6.36
C TRP A 303 -14.85 17.17 6.46
N LEU A 304 -14.26 16.10 6.97
CA LEU A 304 -12.83 15.83 6.89
C LEU A 304 -12.54 15.09 5.58
N MET A 305 -11.51 15.54 4.87
CA MET A 305 -11.07 14.96 3.61
C MET A 305 -9.62 14.52 3.73
N THR A 306 -9.40 13.25 3.43
CA THR A 306 -8.08 12.65 3.31
C THR A 306 -7.85 12.29 1.85
N ARG A 307 -6.77 12.79 1.26
CA ARG A 307 -6.31 12.39 -0.07
C ARG A 307 -5.27 11.28 0.10
N ILE A 308 -5.36 10.27 -0.75
CA ILE A 308 -4.38 9.17 -0.83
C ILE A 308 -3.99 9.06 -2.31
N SER A 309 -2.80 9.48 -2.69
CA SER A 309 -2.29 9.27 -4.06
C SER A 309 -1.37 8.06 -4.10
N GLU A 310 -1.69 7.11 -4.97
CA GLU A 310 -1.01 5.83 -5.13
C GLU A 310 -0.23 5.82 -6.45
N GLY A 311 1.08 6.01 -6.38
CA GLY A 311 1.99 6.01 -7.51
C GLY A 311 2.65 4.65 -7.71
N MET A 312 2.50 4.02 -8.87
CA MET A 312 3.41 2.95 -9.29
C MET A 312 4.73 3.60 -9.68
N THR A 313 5.81 3.22 -9.01
CA THR A 313 7.06 3.99 -9.06
C THR A 313 8.22 3.10 -9.43
N LYS A 314 8.99 3.57 -10.41
CA LYS A 314 10.27 3.00 -10.78
C LYS A 314 11.34 3.62 -9.88
N TRP A 315 12.04 2.78 -9.13
CA TRP A 315 13.10 3.19 -8.21
C TRP A 315 14.47 2.91 -8.81
N THR A 316 15.41 3.83 -8.61
CA THR A 316 16.84 3.63 -8.87
C THR A 316 17.60 3.70 -7.57
N VAL A 317 18.46 2.70 -7.32
CA VAL A 317 19.34 2.67 -6.15
C VAL A 317 20.57 3.54 -6.46
N GLU A 318 20.86 4.50 -5.58
CA GLU A 318 21.90 5.53 -5.80
C GLU A 318 23.14 5.34 -4.92
N SER A 319 23.26 4.19 -4.24
CA SER A 319 24.37 3.94 -3.34
C SER A 319 24.58 2.46 -3.03
N GLY A 320 25.80 2.12 -2.63
CA GLY A 320 26.12 0.80 -2.10
C GLY A 320 26.25 -0.27 -3.19
N PRO A 321 26.24 -1.57 -2.82
CA PRO A 321 26.51 -2.66 -3.77
C PRO A 321 25.49 -2.80 -4.91
N TYR A 322 24.29 -2.22 -4.74
CA TYR A 322 23.20 -2.24 -5.71
C TYR A 322 23.07 -0.91 -6.47
N GLU A 323 24.04 0.00 -6.39
CA GLU A 323 24.01 1.26 -7.13
C GLU A 323 23.77 1.05 -8.64
N GLY A 324 22.87 1.86 -9.20
CA GLY A 324 22.42 1.78 -10.59
C GLY A 324 21.40 0.67 -10.87
N LYS A 325 21.04 -0.17 -9.89
CA LYS A 325 19.97 -1.15 -10.04
C LYS A 325 18.61 -0.46 -10.01
N VAL A 326 17.69 -1.01 -10.78
CA VAL A 326 16.31 -0.56 -10.89
C VAL A 326 15.41 -1.53 -10.15
N GLY A 327 14.47 -0.99 -9.38
CA GLY A 327 13.39 -1.74 -8.76
C GLY A 327 12.04 -1.07 -8.98
N TYR A 328 10.99 -1.74 -8.54
CA TYR A 328 9.61 -1.29 -8.68
C TYR A 328 8.85 -1.48 -7.37
N GLY A 329 7.86 -0.62 -7.15
CA GLY A 329 6.94 -0.69 -6.02
C GLY A 329 6.08 0.57 -5.98
N LEU A 330 5.49 0.89 -4.84
CA LEU A 330 4.60 2.05 -4.73
C LEU A 330 5.22 3.23 -3.99
N SER A 331 4.77 4.42 -4.36
CA SER A 331 4.82 5.60 -3.52
C SER A 331 3.40 6.01 -3.16
N GLU A 332 3.04 5.82 -1.90
CA GLU A 332 1.74 6.22 -1.35
C GLU A 332 1.91 7.50 -0.53
N TYR A 333 1.19 8.54 -0.94
CA TYR A 333 1.17 9.83 -0.25
C TYR A 333 -0.24 10.05 0.29
N LEU A 334 -0.37 10.04 1.61
CA LEU A 334 -1.59 10.42 2.31
C LEU A 334 -1.44 11.83 2.85
N ASP A 335 -2.42 12.69 2.60
CA ASP A 335 -2.49 14.04 3.16
C ASP A 335 -3.91 14.32 3.65
N GLN A 336 -4.04 14.96 4.81
CA GLN A 336 -5.28 15.68 5.11
C GLN A 336 -5.38 16.90 4.18
N ILE A 337 -6.59 17.22 3.73
CA ILE A 337 -6.87 18.40 2.90
C ILE A 337 -7.46 19.50 3.78
N ILE A 338 -6.74 20.61 3.89
CA ILE A 338 -7.12 21.80 4.67
C ILE A 338 -7.11 23.00 3.74
N ASP A 339 -8.21 23.76 3.73
CA ASP A 339 -8.40 24.91 2.83
C ASP A 339 -8.14 24.57 1.35
N GLY A 340 -8.47 23.33 0.95
CA GLY A 340 -8.29 22.82 -0.40
C GLY A 340 -6.87 22.37 -0.75
N GLN A 341 -5.93 22.42 0.21
CA GLN A 341 -4.53 22.07 0.00
C GLN A 341 -4.11 20.85 0.84
N PRO A 342 -3.27 19.96 0.29
CA PRO A 342 -2.69 18.86 1.04
C PRO A 342 -1.59 19.35 1.98
N VAL A 343 -1.65 18.90 3.23
CA VAL A 343 -0.85 19.47 4.32
C VAL A 343 0.63 19.07 4.33
N GLY A 344 1.03 18.04 3.60
CA GLY A 344 2.40 17.52 3.58
C GLY A 344 3.23 17.92 2.34
N ILE A 345 2.82 18.94 1.57
CA ILE A 345 3.55 19.35 0.34
C ILE A 345 5.01 19.70 0.63
N ASP A 346 5.29 20.33 1.76
CA ASP A 346 6.61 20.88 2.09
C ASP A 346 7.57 19.85 2.72
N GLU A 347 7.23 18.55 2.75
CA GLU A 347 8.13 17.49 3.27
C GLU A 347 9.38 17.28 2.41
#